data_AF-A0A504YAV9-F1
#
_entry.id   AF-A0A504YAV9-F1
#
_cell.length_a   1.000
_cell.length_b   1.000
_cell.length_c   1.000
_cell.angle_alpha   90.00
_cell.angle_beta   90.00
_cell.angle_gamma   90.00
#
_symmetry.space_group_name_H-M   'P 1'
#
loop_
_entity.id
_entity.type
_entity.pdbx_description
1 polymer ?
#
loop_
_entity_poly.entity_id
_entity_poly.type
_entity_poly.pdbx_seq_one_letter_code
_entity_poly.pdbx_strand_id
1 'polypeptide(L)'
;GRDQQHSSQVIRYILHWQSVVVRHMSKEINLGPDQFIQLANFLGQLAIWSQRVLETNIELCVFCRNNNEPFEVYTAHKVKDRFGRVTCPVLRQFVCPICRGTGDQAHTIRYCPKLLAQSTLTCASSGRGSSTNSPLRLSSQLVEAGLLDPTTYAV
;
A
#
# COMPACT_ATOMS: atom_id res chain seq x y z
N GLY A 1 14.31 12.93 13.71
CA GLY A 1 13.92 12.07 12.59
C GLY A 1 12.41 11.91 12.56
N ARG A 2 11.78 11.88 11.38
CA ARG A 2 10.32 11.81 11.21
C ARG A 2 9.66 10.64 11.97
N ASP A 3 10.37 9.53 12.13
CA ASP A 3 9.89 8.33 12.84
C ASP A 3 9.76 8.56 14.37
N GLN A 4 10.62 9.40 14.95
CA GLN A 4 10.56 9.80 16.36
C GLN A 4 9.33 10.67 16.65
N GLN A 5 8.96 11.54 15.70
CA GLN A 5 7.78 12.40 15.81
C GLN A 5 6.49 11.58 15.67
N HIS A 6 6.46 10.62 14.73
CA HIS A 6 5.31 9.74 14.53
C HIS A 6 5.05 8.85 15.75
N SER A 7 6.09 8.18 16.28
CA SER A 7 5.97 7.35 17.50
C SER A 7 5.46 8.15 18.70
N SER A 8 5.99 9.35 18.92
CA SER A 8 5.52 10.26 19.98
C SER A 8 4.04 10.63 19.82
N GLN A 9 3.58 10.85 18.58
CA GLN A 9 2.19 11.16 18.30
C GLN A 9 1.27 9.96 18.55
N VAL A 10 1.69 8.74 18.16
CA VAL A 10 0.93 7.51 18.43
C VAL A 10 0.76 7.31 19.93
N ILE A 11 1.84 7.48 20.72
CA ILE A 11 1.79 7.36 22.19
C ILE A 11 0.78 8.35 22.79
N ARG A 12 0.75 9.60 22.33
CA ARG A 12 -0.24 10.59 22.79
C ARG A 12 -1.67 10.16 22.51
N TYR A 13 -1.94 9.60 21.33
CA TYR A 13 -3.27 9.09 20.99
C TYR A 13 -3.66 7.85 21.82
N ILE A 14 -2.71 6.95 22.14
CA ILE A 14 -2.96 5.83 23.06
C ILE A 14 -3.44 6.36 24.41
N LEU A 15 -2.70 7.29 25.01
CA LEU A 15 -3.03 7.87 26.32
C LEU A 15 -4.37 8.63 26.28
N HIS A 16 -4.64 9.35 25.19
CA HIS A 16 -5.91 10.05 25.00
C HIS A 16 -7.09 9.07 24.98
N TRP A 17 -7.04 8.04 24.12
CA TRP A 17 -8.13 7.07 24.00
C TRP A 17 -8.28 6.21 25.26
N GLN A 18 -7.20 5.89 25.95
CA GLN A 18 -7.26 5.25 27.27
C GLN A 18 -8.11 6.10 28.24
N SER A 19 -7.83 7.40 28.35
CA SER A 19 -8.59 8.30 29.22
C SER A 19 -10.05 8.37 28.83
N VAL A 20 -10.35 8.54 27.54
CA VAL A 20 -11.72 8.61 27.02
C VAL A 20 -12.51 7.33 27.32
N VAL A 21 -11.92 6.16 27.04
CA VAL A 21 -12.58 4.86 27.29
C VAL A 21 -12.84 4.64 28.79
N VAL A 22 -11.88 4.99 29.66
CA VAL A 22 -12.07 4.87 31.12
C VAL A 22 -13.21 5.77 31.60
N ARG A 23 -13.25 7.03 31.17
CA ARG A 23 -14.32 7.97 31.56
C ARG A 23 -15.69 7.54 31.05
N HIS A 24 -15.75 6.93 29.87
CA HIS A 24 -16.97 6.33 29.34
C HIS A 24 -17.46 5.16 30.19
N MET A 25 -16.55 4.26 30.58
CA MET A 25 -16.88 3.12 31.46
C MET A 25 -17.33 3.58 32.86
N SER A 26 -16.75 4.66 33.38
CA SER A 26 -17.16 5.30 34.63
C SER A 26 -18.46 6.12 34.52
N LYS A 27 -19.10 6.17 33.35
CA LYS A 27 -20.30 6.95 33.04
C LYS A 27 -20.14 8.47 33.21
N GLU A 28 -18.90 8.98 33.21
CA GLU A 28 -18.63 10.43 33.25
C GLU A 28 -18.87 11.10 31.89
N ILE A 29 -18.67 10.35 30.81
CA ILE A 29 -18.97 10.76 29.43
C ILE A 29 -19.73 9.65 28.71
N ASN A 30 -20.46 10.01 27.66
CA ASN A 30 -21.13 9.05 26.78
C ASN A 30 -20.48 9.12 25.39
N LEU A 31 -20.06 7.97 24.86
CA LEU A 31 -19.43 7.88 23.56
C LEU A 31 -20.51 7.77 22.48
N GLY A 32 -20.55 8.73 21.56
CA GLY A 32 -21.44 8.67 20.40
C GLY A 32 -20.91 7.72 19.30
N PRO A 33 -21.76 7.34 18.31
CA PRO A 33 -21.36 6.49 17.19
C PRO A 33 -20.10 6.99 16.45
N ASP A 34 -19.99 8.29 16.20
CA ASP A 34 -18.83 8.88 15.53
C ASP A 34 -17.53 8.71 16.33
N GLN A 35 -17.63 8.77 17.66
CA GLN A 35 -16.47 8.63 18.54
C GLN A 35 -16.03 7.17 18.60
N PHE A 36 -16.96 6.21 18.55
CA PHE A 36 -16.63 4.79 18.38
C PHE A 36 -15.96 4.50 17.03
N ILE A 37 -16.42 5.13 15.94
CA ILE A 37 -15.77 5.01 14.63
C ILE A 37 -14.36 5.58 14.68
N GLN A 38 -14.15 6.74 15.31
CA GLN A 38 -12.81 7.32 15.50
C GLN A 38 -11.90 6.41 16.33
N LEU A 39 -12.42 5.79 17.39
CA LEU A 39 -11.69 4.80 18.19
C LEU A 39 -11.31 3.58 17.34
N ALA A 40 -12.25 3.03 16.57
CA ALA A 40 -11.99 1.89 15.70
C ALA A 40 -10.92 2.21 14.64
N ASN A 41 -11.00 3.39 14.02
CA ASN A 41 -9.99 3.87 13.09
C ASN A 41 -8.61 3.99 13.74
N PHE A 42 -8.55 4.53 14.95
CA PHE A 42 -7.31 4.61 15.71
C PHE A 42 -6.73 3.22 16.02
N LEU A 43 -7.56 2.27 16.47
CA LEU A 43 -7.13 0.90 16.73
C LEU A 43 -6.61 0.21 15.47
N GLY A 44 -7.25 0.43 14.32
CA GLY A 44 -6.76 -0.06 13.03
C GLY A 44 -5.41 0.54 12.65
N GLN A 45 -5.22 1.85 12.83
CA GLN A 45 -3.94 2.51 12.61
C GLN A 45 -2.85 2.02 13.58
N LEU A 46 -3.22 1.79 14.85
CA LEU A 46 -2.32 1.28 15.87
C LEU A 46 -1.84 -0.13 15.54
N ALA A 47 -2.73 -1.01 15.08
CA ALA A 47 -2.39 -2.37 14.64
C ALA A 47 -1.40 -2.36 13.45
N ILE A 48 -1.63 -1.50 12.45
CA ILE A 48 -0.72 -1.34 11.31
C ILE A 48 0.63 -0.80 11.78
N TRP A 49 0.64 0.19 12.68
CA TRP A 49 1.87 0.75 13.22
C TRP A 49 2.64 -0.30 14.03
N SER A 50 1.99 -1.06 14.91
CA SER A 50 2.65 -2.11 15.69
C SER A 50 3.24 -3.19 14.79
N GLN A 51 2.51 -3.61 13.75
CA GLN A 51 3.01 -4.55 12.76
C GLN A 51 4.29 -4.01 12.08
N ARG A 52 4.28 -2.75 11.61
CA ARG A 52 5.45 -2.13 10.99
C ARG A 52 6.66 -2.05 11.93
N VAL A 53 6.44 -1.75 13.20
CA VAL A 53 7.51 -1.69 14.21
C VAL A 53 8.16 -3.08 14.37
N LEU A 54 7.34 -4.14 14.45
CA LEU A 54 7.83 -5.51 14.57
C LEU A 54 8.59 -5.97 13.32
N GLU A 55 8.26 -5.43 12.14
CA GLU A 55 8.88 -5.78 10.86
C GLU A 55 10.13 -4.96 10.52
N THR A 56 10.54 -3.98 11.34
CA THR A 56 11.63 -3.02 11.02
C THR A 56 12.97 -3.65 10.64
N ASN A 57 13.27 -4.85 11.15
CA ASN A 57 14.53 -5.56 10.92
C ASN A 57 14.34 -6.86 10.13
N ILE A 58 13.20 -7.02 9.45
CA ILE A 58 12.87 -8.22 8.70
C ILE A 58 12.96 -7.93 7.21
N GLU A 59 13.74 -8.74 6.49
CA GLU A 59 13.71 -8.72 5.04
C GLU A 59 12.40 -9.36 4.56
N LEU A 60 11.58 -8.57 3.86
CA LEU A 60 10.25 -9.01 3.44
C LEU A 60 9.88 -8.59 2.02
N CYS A 61 8.87 -9.24 1.48
CA CYS A 61 8.25 -8.96 0.21
C CYS A 61 7.13 -7.93 0.39
N VAL A 62 7.44 -6.67 0.09
CA VAL A 62 6.43 -5.58 0.18
C VAL A 62 5.24 -5.79 -0.76
N PHE A 63 5.40 -6.56 -1.84
CA PHE A 63 4.29 -6.87 -2.75
C PHE A 63 3.27 -7.79 -2.08
N CYS A 64 3.71 -8.94 -1.55
CA CYS A 64 2.85 -9.87 -0.82
C CYS A 64 2.27 -9.23 0.44
N ARG A 65 3.09 -8.47 1.19
CA ARG A 65 2.63 -7.74 2.39
C ARG A 65 1.49 -6.76 2.08
N ASN A 66 1.57 -6.06 0.95
CA ASN A 66 0.51 -5.12 0.54
C ASN A 66 -0.74 -5.81 0.00
N ASN A 67 -0.63 -7.06 -0.43
CA ASN A 67 -1.76 -7.90 -0.83
C ASN A 67 -2.37 -8.67 0.35
N ASN A 68 -2.00 -8.32 1.59
CA ASN A 68 -2.45 -8.98 2.81
C ASN A 68 -2.16 -10.50 2.84
N GLU A 69 -1.08 -10.93 2.20
CA GLU A 69 -0.59 -12.29 2.38
C GLU A 69 -0.20 -12.55 3.85
N PRO A 70 -0.23 -13.80 4.32
CA PRO A 70 0.20 -14.16 5.67
C PRO A 70 1.66 -13.76 5.95
N PHE A 71 1.99 -13.54 7.23
CA PHE A 71 3.34 -13.17 7.67
C PHE A 71 4.40 -14.12 7.12
N GLU A 72 4.15 -15.42 7.23
CA GLU A 72 5.04 -16.49 6.78
C GLU A 72 5.34 -16.39 5.28
N VAL A 73 4.36 -15.94 4.48
CA VAL A 73 4.49 -15.82 3.03
C VAL A 73 5.34 -14.60 2.66
N TYR A 74 5.01 -13.41 3.19
CA TYR A 74 5.73 -12.21 2.80
C TYR A 74 7.11 -12.09 3.46
N THR A 75 7.41 -12.78 4.55
CA THR A 75 8.78 -12.80 5.12
C THR A 75 9.67 -13.87 4.50
N ALA A 76 9.14 -14.79 3.68
CA ALA A 76 9.93 -15.85 3.07
C ALA A 76 10.83 -15.39 1.90
N HIS A 77 10.60 -14.19 1.36
CA HIS A 77 11.31 -13.72 0.17
C HIS A 77 11.30 -12.18 0.05
N LYS A 78 12.09 -11.64 -0.88
CA LYS A 78 12.05 -10.24 -1.31
C LYS A 78 11.28 -10.10 -2.62
N VAL A 79 10.84 -8.87 -2.94
CA VAL A 79 10.24 -8.59 -4.27
C VAL A 79 11.27 -8.79 -5.38
N LYS A 80 12.49 -8.27 -5.18
CA LYS A 80 13.60 -8.36 -6.12
C LYS A 80 14.90 -8.76 -5.42
N ASP A 81 15.79 -9.41 -6.16
CA ASP A 81 17.17 -9.66 -5.72
C ASP A 81 18.09 -8.44 -5.95
N ARG A 82 19.36 -8.60 -5.56
CA ARG A 82 20.41 -7.57 -5.73
C ARG A 82 20.71 -7.22 -7.19
N PHE A 83 20.32 -8.07 -8.14
CA PHE A 83 20.48 -7.84 -9.57
C PHE A 83 19.24 -7.21 -10.20
N GLY A 84 18.22 -6.90 -9.40
CA GLY A 84 16.97 -6.27 -9.85
C GLY A 84 15.97 -7.24 -10.47
N ARG A 85 16.24 -8.56 -10.44
CA ARG A 85 15.33 -9.59 -10.95
C ARG A 85 14.23 -9.84 -9.94
N VAL A 86 12.99 -10.00 -10.41
CA VAL A 86 11.86 -10.31 -9.52
C VAL A 86 11.99 -11.70 -8.91
N THR A 87 11.97 -11.79 -7.59
CA THR A 87 12.05 -13.05 -6.84
C THR A 87 10.72 -13.47 -6.23
N CYS A 88 9.75 -12.56 -6.12
CA CYS A 88 8.42 -12.85 -5.59
C CYS A 88 7.67 -13.86 -6.48
N PRO A 89 7.30 -15.05 -5.98
CA PRO A 89 6.66 -16.09 -6.80
C PRO A 89 5.31 -15.64 -7.36
N VAL A 90 4.52 -14.90 -6.56
CA VAL A 90 3.23 -14.35 -6.99
C VAL A 90 3.42 -13.36 -8.14
N LEU A 91 4.34 -12.39 -7.99
CA LEU A 91 4.58 -11.39 -9.03
C LEU A 91 5.17 -12.01 -10.29
N ARG A 92 6.02 -13.04 -10.17
CA ARG A 92 6.63 -13.73 -11.33
C ARG A 92 5.61 -14.39 -12.25
N GLN A 93 4.47 -14.83 -11.72
CA GLN A 93 3.38 -15.42 -12.51
C GLN A 93 2.59 -14.35 -13.27
N PHE A 94 2.67 -13.09 -12.86
CA PHE A 94 1.99 -11.99 -13.53
C PHE A 94 2.62 -11.72 -14.90
N VAL A 95 1.78 -11.68 -15.94
CA VAL A 95 2.16 -11.28 -17.29
C VAL A 95 1.57 -9.90 -17.55
N CYS A 96 2.44 -8.90 -17.73
CA CYS A 96 1.98 -7.54 -18.01
C CYS A 96 1.15 -7.52 -19.32
N PRO A 97 -0.11 -7.06 -19.32
CA PRO A 97 -0.95 -7.08 -20.51
C PRO A 97 -0.46 -6.12 -21.61
N ILE A 98 0.35 -5.11 -21.26
CA ILE A 98 0.85 -4.08 -22.17
C ILE A 98 2.13 -4.53 -22.87
N CYS A 99 3.12 -4.98 -22.12
CA CYS A 99 4.45 -5.28 -22.65
C CYS A 99 4.82 -6.77 -22.62
N ARG A 100 3.95 -7.62 -22.04
CA ARG A 100 4.15 -9.06 -21.84
C ARG A 100 5.32 -9.44 -20.93
N GLY A 101 5.88 -8.50 -20.17
CA GLY A 101 6.89 -8.78 -19.16
C GLY A 101 6.37 -9.70 -18.06
N THR A 102 7.15 -10.73 -17.72
CA THR A 102 6.84 -11.76 -16.73
C THR A 102 8.14 -12.36 -16.15
N GLY A 103 8.06 -13.28 -15.19
CA GLY A 103 9.23 -13.90 -14.56
C GLY A 103 10.17 -12.87 -13.95
N ASP A 104 11.45 -12.88 -14.34
CA ASP A 104 12.47 -11.94 -13.86
C ASP A 104 12.14 -10.48 -14.16
N GLN A 105 11.32 -10.23 -15.18
CA GLN A 105 10.91 -8.90 -15.67
C GLN A 105 9.46 -8.56 -15.32
N ALA A 106 8.82 -9.35 -14.45
CA ALA A 106 7.45 -9.11 -14.05
C ALA A 106 7.27 -7.76 -13.35
N HIS A 107 6.10 -7.14 -13.54
CA HIS A 107 5.73 -5.88 -12.92
C HIS A 107 4.23 -5.69 -13.04
N THR A 108 3.61 -4.96 -12.12
CA THR A 108 2.22 -4.54 -12.29
C THR A 108 2.10 -3.47 -13.37
N ILE A 109 0.89 -3.31 -13.92
CA ILE A 109 0.59 -2.36 -15.00
C ILE A 109 1.13 -0.96 -14.73
N ARG A 110 1.00 -0.47 -13.50
CA ARG A 110 1.49 0.84 -13.06
C ARG A 110 2.99 1.05 -13.29
N TYR A 111 3.78 -0.02 -13.19
CA TYR A 111 5.23 0.02 -13.36
C TYR A 111 5.68 -0.48 -14.73
N CYS A 112 4.76 -0.54 -15.71
CA CYS A 112 5.09 -0.95 -17.06
C CYS A 112 6.05 0.03 -17.75
N PRO A 113 7.24 -0.42 -18.20
CA PRO A 113 8.19 0.45 -18.87
C PRO A 113 7.64 1.09 -20.15
N LYS A 114 6.80 0.37 -20.91
CA LYS A 114 6.17 0.90 -22.12
C LYS A 114 5.16 2.01 -21.80
N LEU A 115 4.45 1.90 -20.68
CA LEU A 115 3.51 2.93 -20.24
C LEU A 115 4.27 4.19 -19.80
N LEU A 116 5.34 4.03 -19.02
CA LEU A 116 6.18 5.13 -18.56
C LEU A 116 6.88 5.86 -19.73
N ALA A 117 7.34 5.11 -20.73
CA ALA A 117 7.96 5.69 -21.93
C ALA A 117 6.97 6.55 -22.76
N GLN A 118 5.71 6.14 -22.84
CA GLN A 118 4.66 6.92 -23.52
C GLN A 118 4.38 8.23 -22.78
N SER A 119 4.35 8.21 -21.45
CA SER A 119 4.20 9.42 -20.61
C SER A 119 5.32 10.43 -20.84
N THR A 120 6.56 9.95 -21.01
CA THR A 120 7.74 10.81 -21.24
C THR A 120 7.80 11.41 -22.64
N LEU A 121 7.17 10.79 -23.64
CA LEU A 121 7.11 11.34 -25.01
C LEU A 121 6.07 12.46 -25.13
N THR A 122 4.99 12.40 -24.35
CA THR A 122 3.95 13.45 -24.36
C THR A 122 4.39 14.78 -23.74
N CYS A 123 5.48 14.82 -22.96
CA CYS A 123 6.02 16.06 -22.39
C CYS A 123 7.14 16.71 -23.21
N ALA A 124 7.59 16.10 -24.32
CA ALA A 124 8.64 16.68 -25.18
C ALA A 124 8.11 17.72 -26.19
N SER A 125 6.79 17.92 -26.28
CA SER A 125 6.16 18.86 -27.20
C SER A 125 5.12 19.72 -26.49
N SER A 126 5.56 20.62 -25.61
CA SER A 126 4.91 21.92 -25.32
C SER A 126 5.68 22.68 -24.24
N GLY A 127 6.24 23.83 -24.62
CA GLY A 127 6.67 24.82 -23.64
C GLY A 127 5.48 25.49 -22.94
N ARG A 128 5.81 26.10 -21.78
CA ARG A 128 4.97 26.93 -20.87
C ARG A 128 4.17 26.12 -19.84
N GLY A 129 4.47 26.41 -18.58
CA GLY A 129 4.03 25.61 -17.44
C GLY A 129 2.63 25.91 -16.93
N SER A 130 2.10 24.95 -16.16
CA SER A 130 1.38 25.15 -14.89
C SER A 130 1.02 23.78 -14.33
N SER A 131 1.23 23.63 -13.03
CA SER A 131 0.89 22.47 -12.23
C SER A 131 -0.57 22.07 -12.46
N THR A 132 -0.80 20.91 -13.10
CA THR A 132 -1.99 20.10 -12.83
C THR A 132 -1.58 18.64 -12.80
N ASN A 133 -1.68 18.04 -11.60
CA ASN A 133 -1.76 16.60 -11.44
C ASN A 133 -3.04 16.14 -12.14
N SER A 134 -2.90 15.63 -13.35
CA SER A 134 -4.02 15.03 -14.10
C SER A 134 -3.56 13.67 -14.62
N PRO A 135 -3.73 12.58 -13.86
CA PRO A 135 -3.53 11.23 -14.36
C PRO A 135 -4.73 10.87 -15.24
N LEU A 136 -4.78 11.45 -16.44
CA LEU A 136 -5.91 11.25 -17.33
C LEU A 136 -5.78 9.94 -18.11
N ARG A 137 -6.70 9.04 -17.77
CA ARG A 137 -7.63 8.42 -18.72
C ARG A 137 -7.22 7.10 -19.39
N LEU A 138 -6.27 6.35 -18.84
CA LEU A 138 -6.08 4.94 -19.19
C LEU A 138 -6.47 3.96 -18.07
N SER A 139 -6.63 4.46 -16.83
CA SER A 139 -7.12 3.65 -15.71
C SER A 139 -8.58 3.23 -15.89
N SER A 140 -9.43 4.10 -16.46
CA SER A 140 -10.87 3.82 -16.63
C SER A 140 -11.15 2.69 -17.63
N GLN A 141 -10.35 2.56 -18.70
CA GLN A 141 -10.56 1.53 -19.73
C GLN A 141 -10.06 0.14 -19.29
N LEU A 142 -9.19 0.07 -18.28
CA LEU A 142 -8.70 -1.20 -17.74
C LEU A 142 -9.56 -1.72 -16.57
N VAL A 143 -10.34 -0.86 -15.94
CA VAL A 143 -11.37 -1.25 -14.96
C VAL A 143 -12.56 -1.93 -15.66
N GLU A 144 -12.94 -1.47 -16.87
CA GLU A 144 -14.01 -2.09 -17.66
C GLU A 144 -13.66 -3.47 -18.26
N ALA A 145 -12.37 -3.84 -18.28
CA ALA A 145 -11.92 -5.11 -18.85
C ALA A 145 -11.80 -6.26 -17.83
N GLY A 146 -12.28 -6.10 -16.59
CA GLY A 146 -12.31 -7.17 -15.58
C GLY A 146 -10.94 -7.69 -15.11
N LEU A 147 -9.85 -6.97 -15.40
CA LEU A 147 -8.45 -7.39 -15.15
C LEU A 147 -7.92 -7.01 -13.75
N LEU A 148 -8.78 -6.50 -12.87
CA LEU A 148 -8.46 -6.09 -11.51
C LEU A 148 -9.26 -6.87 -10.46
N ASP A 149 -9.81 -8.03 -10.78
CA ASP A 149 -10.30 -8.92 -9.75
C ASP A 149 -9.12 -9.77 -9.22
N PRO A 150 -8.67 -9.58 -7.97
CA PRO A 150 -7.62 -10.42 -7.39
C PRO A 150 -8.06 -11.87 -7.21
N THR A 151 -9.36 -12.19 -7.37
CA THR A 151 -9.89 -13.54 -7.21
C THR A 151 -9.75 -14.43 -8.46
N THR A 152 -9.44 -13.88 -9.63
CA THR A 152 -9.35 -14.68 -10.88
C THR A 152 -8.09 -15.54 -10.98
N TYR A 153 -7.11 -15.32 -10.11
CA TYR A 153 -5.85 -16.09 -10.08
C TYR A 153 -5.74 -17.04 -8.88
N ALA A 154 -6.82 -17.23 -8.13
CA ALA A 154 -6.90 -18.23 -7.07
C ALA A 154 -7.50 -19.54 -7.62
N VAL A 155 -6.67 -20.33 -8.32
CA VAL A 155 -6.77 -21.80 -8.40
C VAL A 155 -5.37 -22.38 -8.33
#